data_AF-A0A2V6C7C0-F1
#
_entry.id   AF-A0A2V6C7C0-F1
#
_cell.length_a   1.000
_cell.length_b   1.000
_cell.length_c   1.000
_cell.angle_alpha   90.00
_cell.angle_beta   90.00
_cell.angle_gamma   90.00
#
_symmetry.space_group_name_H-M   'P 1'
#
loop_
_entity.id
_entity.type
_entity.pdbx_description
1 polymer ?
#
loop_
_entity_poly.entity_id
_entity_poly.type
_entity_poly.pdbx_seq_one_letter_code
_entity_poly.pdbx_strand_id
1 'polypeptide(L)' 'DATPAQIALAWVLRQPQVVAIPKASDETHVRNNAGSTKIKLTREDFAGLDREFPPPESKQSLPML' A
#
# COMPACT_ATOMS: atom_id res chain seq x y z
N ASP A 1 -9.92 -11.79 6.73
CA ASP A 1 -8.60 -11.92 6.07
C ASP A 1 -8.45 -10.92 4.95
N ALA A 2 -7.22 -10.43 4.74
CA ALA A 2 -6.88 -9.45 3.71
C ALA A 2 -5.79 -10.02 2.79
N THR A 3 -5.82 -9.69 1.50
CA THR A 3 -4.77 -10.10 0.56
C THR A 3 -3.54 -9.19 0.65
N PRO A 4 -2.34 -9.64 0.23
CA PRO A 4 -1.14 -8.79 0.20
C PRO A 4 -1.34 -7.50 -0.59
N ALA A 5 -2.04 -7.56 -1.73
CA ALA A 5 -2.35 -6.39 -2.54
C ALA A 5 -3.24 -5.38 -1.79
N GLN A 6 -4.18 -5.88 -0.96
CA GLN A 6 -5.02 -5.00 -0.15
C GLN A 6 -4.22 -4.30 0.96
N ILE A 7 -3.29 -5.02 1.59
CA ILE A 7 -2.38 -4.43 2.60
C ILE A 7 -1.48 -3.37 1.98
N ALA A 8 -0.89 -3.65 0.81
CA ALA A 8 -0.06 -2.68 0.09
C ALA A 8 -0.86 -1.41 -0.28
N LEU A 9 -2.08 -1.57 -0.80
CA LEU A 9 -2.94 -0.43 -1.14
C LEU A 9 -3.39 0.35 0.10
N ALA A 10 -3.77 -0.34 1.18
CA ALA A 10 -4.13 0.31 2.44
C ALA A 10 -2.96 1.14 3.00
N TRP A 11 -1.73 0.62 2.88
CA TRP A 11 -0.53 1.35 3.26
C TRP A 11 -0.37 2.63 2.42
N VAL A 12 -0.46 2.56 1.08
CA VAL A 12 -0.31 3.75 0.22
C VAL A 12 -1.41 4.79 0.50
N LEU A 13 -2.67 4.35 0.61
CA LEU A 13 -3.84 5.21 0.79
C LEU A 13 -3.90 5.93 2.14
N ARG A 14 -3.09 5.53 3.13
CA ARG A 14 -3.00 6.22 4.43
C ARG A 14 -2.38 7.61 4.33
N GLN A 15 -1.59 7.86 3.29
CA GLN A 15 -0.83 9.09 3.16
C GLN A 15 -1.72 10.20 2.61
N PRO A 16 -1.80 11.37 3.29
CA PRO A 16 -2.56 12.48 2.75
C PRO A 16 -1.97 12.92 1.41
N GLN A 17 -2.82 13.28 0.46
CA GLN A 17 -2.43 13.78 -0.88
C GLN A 17 -1.73 12.76 -1.78
N VAL A 18 -1.80 11.45 -1.46
CA VAL A 18 -1.34 10.38 -2.35
C VAL A 18 -2.54 9.68 -2.98
N VAL A 19 -2.52 9.50 -4.30
CA VAL A 19 -3.55 8.78 -5.05
C VAL A 19 -2.95 7.51 -5.64
N ALA A 20 -3.43 6.34 -5.20
CA ALA A 20 -3.06 5.06 -5.78
C ALA A 20 -3.91 4.76 -7.02
N ILE A 21 -3.28 4.30 -8.12
CA ILE A 21 -3.94 3.95 -9.39
C ILE A 21 -3.72 2.47 -9.77
N PRO A 22 -4.15 1.50 -8.95
CA PRO A 22 -3.95 0.08 -9.25
C PRO A 22 -4.78 -0.38 -10.44
N LYS A 23 -4.16 -1.08 -11.39
CA LYS A 23 -4.86 -1.75 -12.48
C LYS A 23 -5.45 -3.09 -12.01
N ALA A 24 -6.69 -3.36 -12.41
CA ALA A 24 -7.33 -4.66 -12.28
C ALA A 24 -8.07 -5.00 -13.59
N SER A 25 -7.99 -6.25 -14.05
CA SER A 25 -8.69 -6.72 -15.27
C SER A 25 -9.89 -7.64 -14.99
N ASP A 26 -10.05 -8.06 -13.74
CA ASP A 26 -11.15 -8.90 -13.29
C ASP A 26 -11.83 -8.28 -12.08
N GLU A 27 -13.08 -8.67 -11.89
CA GLU A 27 -13.96 -8.12 -10.87
C GLU A 27 -13.45 -8.42 -9.45
N THR A 28 -12.85 -9.59 -9.23
CA THR A 28 -12.33 -9.98 -7.92
C THR A 28 -11.23 -9.02 -7.47
N HIS A 29 -10.29 -8.68 -8.35
CA HIS A 29 -9.27 -7.67 -8.05
C HIS A 29 -9.85 -6.26 -7.87
N VAL A 30 -10.86 -5.88 -8.66
CA VAL A 30 -11.55 -4.59 -8.47
C VAL A 30 -12.17 -4.52 -7.07
N ARG A 31 -12.88 -5.57 -6.65
CA ARG A 31 -13.51 -5.65 -5.32
C ARG A 31 -12.48 -5.66 -4.20
N ASN A 32 -11.38 -6.38 -4.37
CA ASN A 32 -10.28 -6.39 -3.40
C ASN A 32 -9.66 -5.00 -3.26
N ASN A 33 -9.31 -4.34 -4.38
CA ASN A 33 -8.73 -3.00 -4.38
C ASN A 33 -9.63 -1.98 -3.66
N ALA A 34 -10.94 -2.02 -3.92
CA ALA A 34 -11.91 -1.19 -3.21
C ALA A 34 -11.97 -1.54 -1.71
N GLY A 35 -11.91 -2.82 -1.36
CA GLY A 35 -11.88 -3.31 0.01
C GLY A 35 -10.70 -2.80 0.85
N SER A 36 -9.56 -2.48 0.22
CA SER A 36 -8.37 -1.93 0.89
C SER A 36 -8.66 -0.66 1.69
N THR A 37 -9.63 0.14 1.26
CA THR A 37 -10.05 1.39 1.94
C THR A 37 -10.63 1.16 3.34
N LYS A 38 -11.05 -0.07 3.65
CA LYS A 38 -11.64 -0.45 4.94
C LYS A 38 -10.60 -0.98 5.92
N ILE A 39 -9.38 -1.25 5.45
CA ILE A 39 -8.30 -1.80 6.27
C ILE A 39 -7.67 -0.66 7.07
N LYS A 40 -7.58 -0.87 8.39
CA LYS A 40 -6.87 0.01 9.31
C LYS A 40 -5.63 -0.73 9.79
N LEU A 41 -4.47 -0.34 9.27
CA LEU A 41 -3.19 -0.84 9.76
C LEU A 41 -2.89 -0.24 11.13
N THR A 42 -2.41 -1.09 12.02
CA THR A 42 -2.00 -0.74 13.39
C THR A 42 -0.60 -0.14 13.41
N ARG A 43 -0.16 0.36 14.57
CA ARG A 43 1.21 0.86 14.72
C ARG A 43 2.24 -0.26 14.59
N GLU A 44 1.88 -1.44 15.06
CA GLU A 44 2.67 -2.66 14.99
C GLU A 44 2.83 -3.13 13.54
N ASP A 45 1.76 -3.04 12.73
CA ASP A 45 1.84 -3.32 11.29
C ASP A 45 2.81 -2.36 10.59
N PHE A 46 2.75 -1.05 10.94
CA PHE A 46 3.67 -0.08 10.38
C PHE A 46 5.12 -0.34 10.81
N ALA A 47 5.36 -0.63 12.08
CA ALA A 47 6.70 -0.97 12.55
C ALA A 47 7.27 -2.22 11.85
N GLY A 48 6.41 -3.22 11.59
CA GLY A 48 6.78 -4.39 10.79
C GLY A 48 7.14 -4.02 9.35
N LEU A 49 6.31 -3.20 8.70
CA LEU A 49 6.55 -2.76 7.33
C LEU A 49 7.81 -1.88 7.20
N ASP A 50 8.05 -0.96 8.14
CA ASP A 50 9.24 -0.10 8.14
C ASP A 50 10.53 -0.90 8.37
N ARG A 51 10.45 -2.02 9.10
CA ARG A 51 11.60 -2.93 9.28
C ARG A 51 11.95 -3.69 7.99
N GLU A 52 10.93 -4.19 7.28
CA GLU A 52 11.14 -4.97 6.05
C GLU A 52 11.37 -4.07 4.81
N PHE A 53 10.79 -2.87 4.80
CA PHE A 53 10.86 -1.87 3.72
C PHE A 53 11.34 -0.52 4.28
N PRO A 54 12.62 -0.40 4.69
CA PRO A 54 13.12 0.82 5.32
C PRO A 54 13.02 2.04 4.38
N PRO A 55 12.72 3.23 4.91
CA PRO A 55 12.73 4.46 4.13
C PRO A 55 14.16 4.80 3.66
N PRO A 56 14.31 5.58 2.57
CA PRO A 56 15.63 5.97 2.08
C PRO A 56 16.35 6.90 3.08
N GLU A 57 17.60 6.57 3.41
CA GLU A 57 18.44 7.36 4.34
C GLU A 57 19.23 8.50 3.66
N SER A 58 19.22 8.53 2.33
CA SER A 58 19.92 9.54 1.54
C SER A 58 19.21 9.80 0.21
N LYS A 59 19.61 10.86 -0.50
CA LYS A 59 19.05 11.20 -1.81
C LYS A 59 19.28 10.04 -2.80
N GLN A 60 18.20 9.57 -3.41
CA GLN A 60 18.24 8.58 -4.48
C GLN A 60 17.69 9.18 -5.77
N SER A 61 18.09 8.62 -6.92
CA SER A 61 17.50 8.97 -8.21
C SER A 61 16.02 8.55 -8.25
N LEU A 62 15.20 9.32 -8.98
CA LEU A 62 13.77 9.01 -9.12
C LEU A 62 13.59 7.67 -9.86
N PRO A 63 12.92 6.67 -9.25
CA PRO A 63 12.62 5.41 -9.94
C PRO A 63 11.65 5.62 -11.10
N MET A 64 11.90 4.97 -12.24
CA MET A 64 11.00 4.97 -13.41
C MET A 64 10.79 3.52 -13.89
N LEU A 65 9.60 3.24 -14.44
CA LEU A 65 9.19 1.94 -15.00
C LEU A 65 8.63 2.11 -16.41
#